data_AF-A0AAP1WEG6-F1
#
_entry.id   AF-A0AAP1WEG6-F1
#
_cell.length_a   1.000
_cell.length_b   1.000
_cell.length_c   1.000
_cell.angle_alpha   90.00
_cell.angle_beta   90.00
_cell.angle_gamma   90.00
#
_symmetry.space_group_name_H-M   'P 1'
#
loop_
_entity.id
_entity.type
_entity.pdbx_description
1 polymer ?
#
loop_
_entity_poly.entity_id
_entity_poly.type
_entity_poly.pdbx_seq_one_letter_code
_entity_poly.pdbx_strand_id
1 'polypeptide(L)'
;AQQFEATARQKCAENPCWTLRPKDRRRLSELVELWYELHGQTLSNGHRCVAILRLVAKDLGDPVAVSLEPAKVARLRSRQIANGMSGKTANNRLGYLKSMYNELCQL
;
A
#
# COMPACT_ATOMS: atom_id res chain seq x y z
N ALA A 1 -7.27 27.40 -34.71
CA ALA A 1 -7.55 26.64 -33.46
C ALA A 1 -6.46 25.61 -33.16
N GLN A 2 -6.06 24.76 -34.11
CA GLN A 2 -5.10 23.65 -33.88
C GLN A 2 -3.71 24.06 -33.34
N GLN A 3 -3.20 25.23 -33.73
CA GLN A 3 -1.88 25.69 -33.23
C GLN A 3 -1.89 26.05 -31.74
N PHE A 4 -3.04 26.47 -31.19
CA PHE A 4 -3.19 26.79 -29.77
C PHE A 4 -3.17 25.52 -28.91
N GLU A 5 -3.82 24.46 -29.38
CA GLU A 5 -3.82 23.15 -28.71
C GLU A 5 -2.42 22.50 -28.72
N ALA A 6 -1.68 22.64 -29.82
CA ALA A 6 -0.31 22.15 -29.93
C ALA A 6 0.65 22.89 -28.98
N THR A 7 0.57 24.22 -28.93
CA THR A 7 1.39 25.04 -28.01
C THR A 7 1.02 24.81 -26.55
N ALA A 8 -0.26 24.62 -26.23
CA ALA A 8 -0.69 24.29 -24.87
C ALA A 8 -0.15 22.92 -24.41
N ARG A 9 -0.21 21.89 -25.26
CA ARG A 9 0.37 20.57 -24.96
C ARG A 9 1.88 20.61 -24.75
N GLN A 10 2.59 21.38 -25.58
CA GLN A 10 4.05 21.48 -25.50
C GLN A 10 4.50 22.22 -24.23
N LYS A 11 3.81 23.30 -23.83
CA LYS A 11 4.09 24.02 -22.58
C LYS A 11 3.79 23.22 -21.31
N CYS A 12 2.81 22.31 -21.35
CA CYS A 12 2.57 21.35 -20.25
C CYS A 12 3.65 20.28 -20.14
N ALA A 13 4.33 19.92 -21.24
CA ALA A 13 5.46 18.98 -21.23
C ALA A 13 6.76 19.64 -20.72
N GLU A 14 6.95 20.94 -21.01
CA GLU A 14 8.13 21.71 -20.59
C GLU A 14 8.14 22.12 -19.11
N ASN A 15 6.99 22.02 -18.41
CA ASN A 15 6.86 22.32 -16.97
C ASN A 15 6.42 21.07 -16.17
N PRO A 16 7.36 20.23 -15.70
CA PRO A 16 7.05 19.03 -14.91
C PRO A 16 6.30 19.34 -13.61
N CYS A 17 6.38 20.58 -13.11
CA CYS A 17 5.67 21.00 -11.88
C CYS A 17 4.14 20.95 -12.02
N TRP A 18 3.62 20.96 -13.25
CA TRP A 18 2.19 20.88 -13.54
C TRP A 18 1.75 19.52 -14.10
N THR A 19 2.65 18.53 -14.10
CA THR A 19 2.28 17.15 -14.46
C THR A 19 1.67 16.46 -13.25
N LEU A 20 0.47 15.90 -13.42
CA LEU A 20 -0.14 15.03 -12.42
C LEU A 20 0.84 13.89 -12.14
N ARG A 21 1.36 13.81 -10.91
CA ARG A 21 2.23 12.70 -10.50
C ARG A 21 1.54 11.38 -10.88
N PRO A 22 2.20 10.47 -11.62
CA PRO A 22 1.61 9.20 -11.97
C PRO A 22 1.06 8.51 -10.72
N LYS A 23 -0.16 7.97 -10.80
CA LYS A 23 -0.73 7.18 -9.70
C LYS A 23 0.20 6.01 -9.39
N ASP A 24 0.49 5.80 -8.12
CA ASP A 24 1.25 4.64 -7.67
C ASP A 24 0.52 3.35 -8.05
N ARG A 25 1.19 2.48 -8.81
CA ARG A 25 0.67 1.20 -9.30
C ARG A 25 1.32 -0.01 -8.62
N ARG A 26 2.15 0.23 -7.60
CA ARG A 26 2.79 -0.84 -6.82
C ARG A 26 1.74 -1.75 -6.18
N ARG A 27 2.03 -3.03 -6.18
CA ARG A 27 1.28 -4.07 -5.47
C ARG A 27 1.48 -3.93 -3.97
N LEU A 28 0.59 -4.56 -3.21
CA LEU A 28 0.66 -4.55 -1.76
C LEU A 28 1.97 -5.16 -1.27
N SER A 29 2.42 -6.28 -1.86
CA SER A 29 3.71 -6.91 -1.56
C SER A 29 4.91 -5.96 -1.77
N GLU A 30 4.90 -5.17 -2.85
CA GLU A 30 5.95 -4.19 -3.14
C GLU A 30 5.97 -3.07 -2.08
N LEU A 31 4.81 -2.62 -1.59
CA LEU A 31 4.77 -1.66 -0.49
C LEU A 31 5.27 -2.26 0.83
N VAL A 32 5.08 -3.56 1.07
CA VAL A 32 5.62 -4.23 2.26
C VAL A 32 7.15 -4.21 2.25
N GLU A 33 7.76 -4.49 1.11
CA GLU A 33 9.23 -4.42 0.96
C GLU A 33 9.74 -2.99 1.12
N LEU A 34 9.09 -2.03 0.45
CA LEU A 34 9.45 -0.62 0.56
C LEU A 34 9.35 -0.12 2.00
N TRP A 35 8.25 -0.43 2.69
CA TRP A 35 8.10 -0.05 4.09
C TRP A 35 9.20 -0.65 4.96
N TYR A 36 9.62 -1.88 4.68
CA TYR A 36 10.69 -2.51 5.43
C TYR A 36 12.03 -1.81 5.21
N GLU A 37 12.38 -1.53 3.96
CA GLU A 37 13.60 -0.81 3.59
C GLU A 37 13.67 0.57 4.22
N LEU A 38 12.57 1.33 4.17
CA LEU A 38 12.56 2.72 4.64
C LEU A 38 12.39 2.85 6.16
N HIS A 39 11.63 1.96 6.79
CA HIS A 39 11.26 2.11 8.20
C HIS A 39 11.33 0.79 8.98
N GLY A 40 10.75 -0.28 8.45
CA GLY A 40 10.57 -1.53 9.18
C GLY A 40 11.87 -2.16 9.68
N GLN A 41 13.00 -1.94 9.00
CA GLN A 41 14.32 -2.41 9.44
C GLN A 41 14.78 -1.79 10.76
N THR A 42 14.26 -0.62 11.14
CA THR A 42 14.60 0.07 12.39
C THR A 42 13.82 -0.45 13.60
N LEU A 43 12.77 -1.25 13.36
CA LEU A 43 11.91 -1.77 14.41
C LEU A 43 12.45 -3.10 14.96
N SER A 44 12.41 -3.25 16.28
CA SER A 44 12.78 -4.51 16.96
C SER A 44 11.98 -5.73 16.48
N ASN A 45 10.73 -5.52 16.05
CA ASN A 45 9.83 -6.54 15.52
C ASN A 45 9.69 -6.47 13.97
N GLY A 46 10.53 -5.70 13.29
CA GLY A 46 10.42 -5.41 11.85
C GLY A 46 10.29 -6.65 10.98
N HIS A 47 11.23 -7.59 11.13
CA HIS A 47 11.25 -8.85 10.37
C HIS A 47 9.95 -9.66 10.50
N ARG A 48 9.39 -9.77 11.71
CA ARG A 48 8.15 -10.50 11.94
C ARG A 48 6.94 -9.71 11.43
N CYS A 49 6.92 -8.39 11.55
CA CYS A 49 5.89 -7.56 10.92
C CYS A 49 5.85 -7.78 9.41
N VAL A 50 7.00 -7.74 8.73
CA VAL A 50 7.11 -8.00 7.29
C VAL A 50 6.63 -9.38 6.91
N ALA A 51 7.08 -10.43 7.62
CA ALA A 51 6.63 -11.78 7.35
C ALA A 51 5.11 -11.92 7.44
N ILE A 52 4.48 -11.27 8.42
CA ILE A 52 3.03 -11.24 8.58
C ILE A 52 2.37 -10.42 7.48
N LEU A 53 2.91 -9.26 7.12
CA LEU A 53 2.38 -8.40 6.06
C LEU A 53 2.43 -9.08 4.69
N ARG A 54 3.50 -9.84 4.38
CA ARG A 54 3.59 -10.68 3.18
C ARG A 54 2.50 -11.74 3.12
N LEU A 55 2.20 -12.39 4.25
CA LEU A 55 1.08 -13.33 4.35
C LEU A 55 -0.26 -12.63 4.12
N VAL A 56 -0.46 -11.45 4.70
CA VAL A 56 -1.68 -10.65 4.49
C VAL A 56 -1.82 -10.25 3.02
N ALA A 57 -0.73 -9.82 2.37
CA ALA A 57 -0.74 -9.51 0.94
C ALA A 57 -1.15 -10.72 0.10
N LYS A 58 -0.57 -11.88 0.38
CA LYS A 58 -0.93 -13.15 -0.26
C LYS A 58 -2.41 -13.52 -0.04
N ASP A 59 -2.89 -13.44 1.20
CA ASP A 59 -4.28 -13.74 1.56
C ASP A 59 -5.29 -12.80 0.84
N LEU A 60 -4.88 -11.57 0.51
CA LEU A 60 -5.66 -10.59 -0.24
C LEU A 60 -5.54 -10.74 -1.77
N GLY A 61 -4.72 -11.67 -2.26
CA GLY A 61 -4.45 -11.86 -3.69
C GLY A 61 -3.49 -10.83 -4.28
N ASP A 62 -2.69 -10.18 -3.43
CA ASP A 62 -1.69 -9.17 -3.78
C ASP A 62 -2.20 -8.07 -4.74
N PRO A 63 -3.24 -7.31 -4.33
CA PRO A 63 -3.83 -6.29 -5.17
C PRO A 63 -2.89 -5.08 -5.35
N VAL A 64 -3.17 -4.24 -6.35
CA VAL A 64 -2.56 -2.91 -6.43
C VAL A 64 -2.91 -2.14 -5.16
N ALA A 65 -1.91 -1.61 -4.45
CA ALA A 65 -2.09 -1.12 -3.09
C ALA A 65 -3.09 0.04 -2.98
N VAL A 66 -3.17 0.91 -4.00
CA VAL A 66 -4.14 2.01 -4.07
C VAL A 66 -5.58 1.54 -4.29
N SER A 67 -5.75 0.32 -4.80
CA SER A 67 -7.07 -0.30 -5.06
C SER A 67 -7.55 -1.20 -3.92
N LEU A 68 -6.80 -1.27 -2.81
CA LEU A 68 -7.15 -2.10 -1.67
C LEU A 68 -8.37 -1.53 -0.95
N GLU A 69 -9.50 -2.23 -1.05
CA GLU A 69 -10.72 -1.87 -0.34
C GLU A 69 -10.65 -2.26 1.15
N PRO A 70 -11.03 -1.36 2.08
CA PRO A 70 -11.14 -1.69 3.50
C PRO A 70 -12.06 -2.89 3.78
N ALA A 71 -13.11 -3.05 2.98
CA ALA A 71 -14.04 -4.17 3.08
C ALA A 71 -13.39 -5.53 2.81
N LYS A 72 -12.41 -5.61 1.88
CA LYS A 72 -11.65 -6.85 1.63
C LYS A 72 -10.81 -7.23 2.85
N VAL A 73 -10.15 -6.26 3.48
CA VAL A 73 -9.37 -6.47 4.70
C VAL A 73 -10.27 -6.92 5.86
N ALA A 74 -11.44 -6.30 6.03
CA ALA A 74 -12.41 -6.69 7.05
C ALA A 74 -12.93 -8.13 6.84
N ARG A 75 -13.27 -8.50 5.60
CA ARG A 75 -13.68 -9.87 5.25
C ARG A 75 -12.58 -10.90 5.51
N LEU A 76 -11.33 -10.58 5.15
CA LEU A 76 -10.19 -11.44 5.47
C LEU A 76 -10.06 -11.66 6.97
N ARG A 77 -10.15 -10.59 7.77
CA ARG A 77 -10.09 -10.66 9.24
C ARG A 77 -11.19 -11.56 9.81
N SER A 78 -12.45 -11.38 9.35
CA SER A 78 -13.57 -12.23 9.78
C SER A 78 -13.35 -13.69 9.42
N ARG A 79 -12.82 -13.98 8.22
CA ARG A 79 -12.50 -15.35 7.79
C ARG A 79 -11.39 -15.97 8.64
N GLN A 80 -10.34 -15.22 8.96
CA GLN A 80 -9.25 -15.69 9.82
C GLN A 80 -9.78 -16.06 11.22
N ILE A 81 -10.65 -15.24 11.80
CA ILE A 81 -11.28 -15.52 13.10
C ILE A 81 -12.16 -16.77 13.04
N ALA A 82 -13.00 -16.88 12.00
CA ALA A 82 -13.84 -18.07 11.80
C ALA A 82 -13.01 -19.37 11.66
N ASN A 83 -11.80 -19.26 11.11
CA ASN A 83 -10.85 -20.38 10.98
C ASN A 83 -10.01 -20.64 12.26
N GLY A 84 -10.42 -20.10 13.41
CA GLY A 84 -9.78 -20.36 14.70
C GLY A 84 -8.65 -19.41 15.09
N MET A 85 -8.40 -18.34 14.32
CA MET A 85 -7.45 -17.31 14.74
C MET A 85 -8.03 -16.47 15.88
N SER A 86 -7.23 -16.24 16.93
CA SER A 86 -7.67 -15.34 18.01
C SER A 86 -7.94 -13.93 17.48
N GLY A 87 -8.97 -13.26 18.03
CA GLY A 87 -9.30 -11.88 17.66
C GLY A 87 -8.13 -10.91 17.87
N LYS A 88 -7.32 -11.13 18.91
CA LYS A 88 -6.10 -10.35 19.17
C LYS A 88 -5.10 -10.49 18.02
N THR A 89 -4.82 -11.71 17.56
CA THR A 89 -3.91 -11.96 16.44
C THR A 89 -4.41 -11.32 15.15
N ALA A 90 -5.70 -11.48 14.84
CA ALA A 90 -6.31 -10.90 13.65
C ALA A 90 -6.28 -9.37 13.68
N ASN A 91 -6.50 -8.75 14.85
CA ASN A 91 -6.39 -7.31 15.03
C ASN A 91 -4.95 -6.81 14.92
N ASN A 92 -3.96 -7.56 15.41
CA ASN A 92 -2.55 -7.20 15.24
C ASN A 92 -2.15 -7.16 13.74
N ARG A 93 -2.62 -8.13 12.94
CA ARG A 93 -2.38 -8.14 11.48
C ARG A 93 -2.94 -6.89 10.81
N LEU A 94 -4.17 -6.48 11.17
CA LEU A 94 -4.76 -5.23 10.70
C LEU A 94 -3.95 -4.02 11.16
N GLY A 95 -3.48 -4.01 12.41
CA GLY A 95 -2.63 -2.95 12.97
C GLY A 95 -1.35 -2.76 12.18
N TYR A 96 -0.65 -3.85 11.84
CA TYR A 96 0.57 -3.77 11.02
C TYR A 96 0.28 -3.19 9.63
N LEU A 97 -0.81 -3.60 8.99
CA LEU A 97 -1.20 -3.07 7.69
C LEU A 97 -1.45 -1.55 7.76
N LYS A 98 -2.20 -1.10 8.77
CA LYS A 98 -2.44 0.33 9.00
C LYS A 98 -1.13 1.09 9.27
N SER A 99 -0.26 0.54 10.11
CA SER A 99 1.03 1.13 10.44
C SER A 99 1.88 1.34 9.19
N MET A 100 1.95 0.32 8.32
CA MET A 100 2.70 0.37 7.06
C MET A 100 2.17 1.49 6.15
N TYR A 101 0.86 1.55 5.92
CA TYR A 101 0.26 2.60 5.08
C TYR A 101 0.46 4.00 5.67
N ASN A 102 0.26 4.16 6.99
CA ASN A 102 0.42 5.45 7.65
C ASN A 102 1.87 5.95 7.55
N GLU A 103 2.85 5.07 7.78
CA GLU A 103 4.26 5.42 7.70
C GLU A 103 4.67 5.80 6.26
N LEU A 104 4.29 4.99 5.27
CA LEU A 104 4.58 5.29 3.86
C LEU A 104 3.89 6.56 3.35
N CYS A 105 2.82 7.02 4.00
CA CYS A 105 2.19 8.30 3.70
C CYS A 105 2.88 9.48 4.39
N GLN A 106 3.65 9.25 5.46
CA GLN A 106 4.37 10.27 6.21
C GLN A 106 5.78 10.52 5.68
N LEU A 107 6.41 9.49 5.12
CA LEU A 107 7.71 9.54 4.43
C LEU A 107 7.60 10.21 3.05
#